data_AF-A0A939CZ29-F1
#
_entry.id   AF-A0A939CZ29-F1
#
_cell.length_a   1.000
_cell.length_b   1.000
_cell.length_c   1.000
_cell.angle_alpha   90.00
_cell.angle_beta   90.00
_cell.angle_gamma   90.00
#
_symmetry.space_group_name_H-M   'P 1'
#
loop_
_entity.id
_entity.type
_entity.pdbx_description
1 polymer ?
#
loop_
_entity_poly.entity_id
_entity_poly.type
_entity_poly.pdbx_seq_one_letter_code
_entity_poly.pdbx_strand_id
1 'polypeptide(L)' 'MSAEKRIEATAKNIEGKIQEVVGEVTGNPQDKTEGQAKQAEAQVGHTVENIKDELKKALE' A
#
# COMPACT_ATOMS: atom_id res chain seq x y z
N MET A 1 38.38 2.85 -4.06
CA MET A 1 36.99 2.75 -3.56
C MET A 1 36.72 1.30 -3.19
N SER A 2 36.32 1.01 -1.95
CA SER A 2 36.04 -0.36 -1.47
C SER A 2 34.74 -0.91 -2.06
N ALA A 3 34.63 -2.24 -2.17
CA ALA A 3 33.47 -2.94 -2.73
C ALA A 3 32.15 -2.60 -2.02
N GLU A 4 32.19 -2.44 -0.69
CA GLU A 4 31.05 -2.01 0.13
C GLU A 4 30.43 -0.70 -0.35
N LYS A 5 31.27 0.26 -0.77
CA LYS A 5 30.80 1.57 -1.26
C LYS A 5 30.07 1.45 -2.61
N ARG A 6 30.41 0.44 -3.42
CA ARG A 6 29.72 0.15 -4.69
C ARG A 6 28.40 -0.57 -4.46
N ILE A 7 28.34 -1.45 -3.46
CA ILE A 7 27.11 -2.13 -3.04
C ILE A 7 26.12 -1.12 -2.47
N GLU A 8 26.56 -0.25 -1.56
CA GLU A 8 25.72 0.81 -0.99
C GLU A 8 25.18 1.76 -2.06
N ALA A 9 26.03 2.15 -3.02
CA ALA A 9 25.60 2.98 -4.14
C ALA A 9 24.55 2.27 -5.02
N THR A 10 24.69 0.97 -5.24
CA THR A 10 23.74 0.18 -6.03
C THR A 10 22.40 0.05 -5.30
N ALA A 11 22.42 -0.21 -3.99
CA ALA A 11 21.22 -0.26 -3.17
C ALA A 11 20.46 1.08 -3.19
N LYS A 12 21.17 2.20 -2.99
CA LYS A 12 20.60 3.55 -3.07
C LYS A 12 19.99 3.86 -4.44
N ASN A 13 20.59 3.36 -5.51
CA ASN A 13 20.08 3.57 -6.87
C ASN A 13 18.78 2.79 -7.12
N ILE A 14 18.67 1.57 -6.58
CA ILE A 14 17.46 0.75 -6.66
C ILE A 14 16.35 1.39 -5.83
N GLU A 15 16.64 1.82 -4.61
CA GLU A 15 15.70 2.52 -3.75
C GLU A 15 15.17 3.81 -4.39
N GLY A 16 16.07 4.63 -4.96
CA GLY A 16 15.70 5.84 -5.69
C GLY A 16 14.79 5.57 -6.89
N LYS A 17 15.05 4.51 -7.66
CA LYS A 17 14.16 4.08 -8.75
C LYS A 17 12.80 3.61 -8.27
N ILE A 18 12.74 2.90 -7.14
CA ILE A 18 11.46 2.49 -6.55
C ILE A 18 10.68 3.74 -6.11
N GLN A 19 11.34 4.72 -5.49
CA GLN A 19 10.72 5.98 -5.11
C GLN A 19 10.25 6.79 -6.32
N GLU A 20 11.02 6.83 -7.41
CA GLU A 20 10.66 7.48 -8.67
C GLU A 20 9.42 6.84 -9.30
N VAL A 21 9.38 5.51 -9.46
CA VAL A 21 8.23 4.79 -10.02
C VAL A 21 6.98 4.96 -9.14
N VAL A 22 7.13 4.89 -7.82
CA VAL A 22 6.02 5.14 -6.91
C VAL A 22 5.55 6.59 -7.03
N GLY A 23 6.46 7.56 -7.07
CA GLY A 23 6.16 8.98 -7.21
C GLY A 23 5.48 9.34 -8.55
N GLU A 24 5.94 8.79 -9.68
CA GLU A 24 5.33 9.01 -11.00
C GLU A 24 3.93 8.41 -11.10
N VAL A 25 3.73 7.20 -10.56
CA VAL A 25 2.44 6.50 -10.66
C VAL A 25 1.37 7.12 -9.77
N THR A 26 1.75 7.69 -8.61
CA THR A 26 0.76 8.18 -7.63
C THR A 26 0.81 9.67 -7.36
N GLY A 27 1.74 10.42 -7.95
CA GLY A 27 1.92 11.86 -7.72
C GLY A 27 2.49 12.21 -6.33
N ASN A 28 2.30 11.33 -5.34
CA ASN A 28 2.96 11.36 -4.03
C ASN A 28 2.97 9.94 -3.41
N PRO A 29 4.13 9.45 -2.91
CA PRO A 29 4.23 8.12 -2.30
C PRO A 29 3.43 7.97 -0.99
N GLN A 30 3.22 9.08 -0.28
CA GLN A 30 2.40 9.10 0.94
C GLN A 30 0.92 8.83 0.62
N ASP A 31 0.39 9.45 -0.45
CA ASP A 31 -1.02 9.33 -0.85
C ASP A 31 -1.37 7.90 -1.29
N LYS A 32 -0.41 7.18 -1.89
CA LYS A 32 -0.58 5.76 -2.25
C LYS A 32 -0.76 4.88 -1.01
N THR A 33 0.12 5.06 -0.04
CA THR A 33 0.12 4.25 1.18
C THR A 33 -1.15 4.51 1.99
N GLU A 34 -1.54 5.78 2.11
CA GLU A 34 -2.78 6.18 2.76
C GLU A 34 -4.02 5.67 1.99
N GLY A 35 -4.00 5.71 0.65
CA GLY A 35 -5.06 5.15 -0.18
C GLY A 35 -5.20 3.63 -0.03
N GLN A 36 -4.09 2.89 0.02
CA GLN A 36 -4.09 1.44 0.24
C GLN A 36 -4.59 1.07 1.64
N ALA A 37 -4.19 1.83 2.68
CA ALA A 37 -4.69 1.64 4.03
C ALA A 37 -6.21 1.87 4.09
N LYS A 38 -6.71 2.99 3.53
CA LYS A 38 -8.15 3.29 3.45
C LYS A 38 -8.93 2.21 2.69
N GLN A 39 -8.37 1.66 1.61
CA GLN A 39 -8.99 0.55 0.87
C GLN A 39 -9.06 -0.74 1.70
N ALA A 40 -8.01 -1.06 2.46
CA ALA A 40 -8.01 -2.22 3.34
C ALA A 40 -9.03 -2.06 4.47
N GLU A 41 -9.08 -0.89 5.11
CA GLU A 41 -10.09 -0.57 6.14
C GLU A 41 -11.51 -0.67 5.58
N ALA A 42 -11.75 -0.13 4.37
CA ALA A 42 -13.06 -0.21 3.72
C ALA A 42 -13.47 -1.66 3.40
N GLN A 43 -12.55 -2.51 2.92
CA GLN A 43 -12.85 -3.92 2.65
C GLN A 43 -13.23 -4.69 3.93
N VAL A 44 -12.55 -4.43 5.03
CA VAL A 44 -12.88 -5.03 6.33
C VAL A 44 -14.26 -4.54 6.80
N GLY A 45 -14.51 -3.23 6.71
CA GLY A 45 -15.81 -2.64 7.05
C GLY A 45 -16.96 -3.26 6.26
N HIS A 46 -16.83 -3.32 4.94
CA HIS A 46 -17.85 -3.94 4.08
C HIS A 46 -18.05 -5.43 4.37
N THR A 47 -16.98 -6.17 4.70
CA THR A 47 -17.11 -7.59 5.04
C THR A 47 -17.94 -7.77 6.31
N VAL A 48 -17.70 -6.94 7.33
CA VAL A 48 -18.46 -6.96 8.58
C VAL A 48 -19.92 -6.55 8.35
N GLU A 49 -20.16 -5.50 7.55
CA GLU A 49 -21.52 -5.08 7.20
C GLU A 49 -22.28 -6.16 6.43
N ASN A 50 -21.65 -6.79 5.43
CA ASN A 50 -22.27 -7.88 4.67
C ASN A 50 -22.68 -9.04 5.57
N ILE A 51 -21.83 -9.45 6.52
CA ILE A 51 -22.17 -10.51 7.49
C ILE A 51 -23.36 -10.09 8.35
N LYS A 52 -23.38 -8.84 8.83
CA LYS A 52 -24.47 -8.31 9.65
C LYS A 52 -25.80 -8.27 8.87
N ASP A 53 -25.76 -7.88 7.60
CA ASP A 53 -26.93 -7.82 6.73
C ASP A 53 -27.47 -9.23 6.44
N GLU A 54 -26.60 -10.21 6.18
CA GLU A 54 -27.02 -11.60 5.97
C GLU A 54 -27.65 -12.21 7.23
N LEU A 55 -27.09 -11.95 8.41
CA LEU A 55 -27.68 -12.37 9.68
C LEU A 55 -29.05 -11.72 9.92
N LYS A 56 -29.20 -10.44 9.58
CA LYS A 56 -30.47 -9.73 9.71
C LYS A 56 -31.54 -10.34 8.80
N LYS A 57 -31.22 -10.59 7.53
CA LYS A 57 -32.12 -11.27 6.58
C LYS A 57 -32.53 -12.67 7.02
N ALA A 58 -31.65 -13.40 7.72
CA ALA A 58 -31.95 -14.75 8.19
C ALA A 58 -32.86 -14.78 9.43
N LEU A 59 -32.99 -13.66 10.14
CA LEU A 59 -33.85 -13.50 11.32
C LEU A 59 -35.21 -12.87 11.01
N GLU A 60 -35.35 -12.23 9.84
CA GLU A 60 -36.63 -11.77 9.27
C GLU A 60 -37.37 -12.91 8.56
#